data_AF-A0A2J7PDH3-F1
#
_entry.id   AF-A0A2J7PDH3-F1
#
_cell.length_a   1.000
_cell.length_b   1.000
_cell.length_c   1.000
_cell.angle_alpha   90.00
_cell.angle_beta   90.00
_cell.angle_gamma   90.00
#
_symmetry.space_group_name_H-M   'P 1'
#
loop_
_entity.id
_entity.type
_entity.pdbx_description
1 polymer ?
#
loop_
_entity_poly.entity_id
_entity_poly.type
_entity_poly.pdbx_seq_one_letter_code
_entity_poly.pdbx_strand_id
1 'polypeptide(L)'
;MKERIFSDSVPTCEKCDGVVKPDIVFFGEDLPTRFFVCAEKDFPKCDLLIILGSSLTVQPFASLIDRVPKVCPRLLINRERAGHRDWVMAALQMGRGLDFDSRDNFRDVAWLGSCDEGCQMLADKLGWGDELRKLVVDEHVRISKQQNETSKRQTEYPSEKKRAESEHQ
;
A
#
# COMPACT_ATOMS: atom_id res chain seq x y z
N MET A 1 7.44 -1.88 20.95
CA MET A 1 6.19 -2.08 20.16
C MET A 1 5.99 -3.54 19.78
N LYS A 2 6.82 -4.12 18.90
CA LYS A 2 6.65 -5.50 18.39
C LYS A 2 6.47 -6.54 19.51
N GLU A 3 7.39 -6.58 20.48
CA GLU A 3 7.33 -7.51 21.61
C GLU A 3 6.05 -7.34 22.45
N ARG A 4 5.66 -6.09 22.73
CA ARG A 4 4.43 -5.76 23.47
C ARG A 4 3.17 -6.26 22.74
N ILE A 5 3.12 -6.13 21.41
CA ILE A 5 2.04 -6.69 20.59
C ILE A 5 1.98 -8.21 20.72
N PHE A 6 3.11 -8.91 20.62
CA PHE A 6 3.15 -10.37 20.73
C PHE A 6 2.87 -10.91 22.14
N SER A 7 3.00 -10.06 23.16
CA SER A 7 2.68 -10.40 24.54
C SER A 7 1.30 -9.88 24.99
N ASP A 8 0.43 -9.48 24.04
CA ASP A 8 -0.90 -8.90 24.31
C ASP A 8 -0.89 -7.74 25.32
N SER A 9 0.19 -6.96 25.34
CA SER A 9 0.39 -5.83 26.25
C SER A 9 0.17 -4.51 25.51
N VAL A 10 -0.63 -3.61 26.10
CA VAL A 10 -0.83 -2.26 25.56
C VAL A 10 0.50 -1.49 25.62
N PRO A 11 1.04 -1.02 24.48
CA PRO A 11 2.28 -0.27 24.46
C PRO A 11 2.10 1.11 25.10
N THR A 12 2.89 1.41 26.13
CA THR A 12 2.90 2.71 26.82
C THR A 12 4.27 3.39 26.69
N CYS A 13 4.30 4.71 26.79
CA CYS A 13 5.50 5.52 26.69
C CYS A 13 6.30 5.45 27.98
N GLU A 14 7.57 5.07 27.90
CA GLU A 14 8.47 4.95 29.05
C GLU A 14 8.75 6.27 29.80
N LYS A 15 8.35 7.42 29.22
CA LYS A 15 8.60 8.75 29.79
C LYS A 15 7.37 9.42 30.37
N CYS A 16 6.18 9.13 29.85
CA CYS A 16 4.95 9.84 30.21
C CYS A 16 3.74 8.94 30.42
N ASP A 17 3.92 7.62 30.37
CA ASP A 17 2.88 6.58 30.52
C ASP A 17 1.70 6.66 29.54
N GLY A 18 1.73 7.59 28.58
CA GLY A 18 0.74 7.69 27.51
C GLY A 18 0.74 6.47 26.59
N VAL A 19 -0.40 6.18 25.97
CA VAL A 19 -0.53 5.08 25.01
C VAL A 19 0.29 5.38 23.75
N VAL A 20 1.09 4.42 23.31
CA VAL A 20 1.89 4.52 22.09
C VAL A 20 1.11 3.92 20.93
N LYS A 21 0.73 4.77 19.98
CA LYS A 21 0.09 4.39 18.71
C LYS A 21 1.18 4.20 17.64
N PRO A 22 1.12 3.15 16.81
CA PRO A 22 1.97 3.06 15.63
C PRO A 22 1.66 4.21 14.65
N ASP A 23 2.64 4.55 13.82
CA ASP A 23 2.51 5.63 12.83
C ASP A 23 1.67 5.17 11.62
N ILE A 24 0.37 5.00 11.88
CA ILE A 24 -0.68 4.69 10.92
C ILE A 24 -1.82 5.69 11.10
N VAL A 25 -2.55 5.96 10.03
CA VAL A 25 -3.68 6.89 10.03
C VAL A 25 -4.97 6.11 10.33
N PHE A 26 -5.62 6.44 11.44
CA PHE A 26 -6.95 5.94 11.79
C PHE A 26 -8.03 6.77 11.11
N PHE A 27 -9.24 6.23 11.01
CA PHE A 27 -10.38 7.02 10.53
C PHE A 27 -10.62 8.23 11.44
N GLY A 28 -10.78 9.40 10.83
CA GLY A 28 -10.95 10.68 11.54
C GLY A 28 -9.63 11.40 11.83
N GLU A 29 -8.48 10.79 11.56
CA GLU A 29 -7.18 11.48 11.61
C GLU A 29 -6.84 12.11 10.25
N ASP A 30 -6.09 13.21 10.29
CA ASP A 30 -5.54 13.83 9.09
C ASP A 30 -4.48 12.93 8.45
N LEU A 31 -4.43 12.95 7.12
CA LEU A 31 -3.33 12.33 6.38
C LEU A 31 -2.02 13.12 6.59
N PRO A 32 -0.86 12.46 6.50
CA PRO A 32 0.43 13.14 6.57
C PRO A 32 0.54 14.26 5.54
N THR A 33 1.15 15.40 5.90
CA THR A 33 1.34 16.55 5.00
C THR A 33 2.00 16.17 3.68
N ARG A 34 2.91 15.20 3.71
CA ARG A 34 3.58 14.64 2.53
C ARG A 34 2.59 14.18 1.46
N PHE A 35 1.45 13.59 1.84
CA PHE A 35 0.41 13.13 0.92
C PHE A 35 -0.06 14.29 0.02
N PHE A 36 -0.41 15.42 0.62
CA PHE A 36 -0.94 16.58 -0.09
C PHE A 36 0.13 17.25 -0.97
N VAL A 37 1.33 17.44 -0.42
CA VAL A 37 2.45 18.07 -1.15
C VAL A 37 2.84 17.25 -2.39
N CYS A 38 2.95 15.92 -2.26
CA CYS A 38 3.23 15.05 -3.39
C CYS A 38 2.06 15.04 -4.39
N ALA A 39 0.81 14.95 -3.91
CA ALA A 39 -0.35 14.94 -4.80
C ALA A 39 -0.42 16.20 -5.67
N GLU A 40 -0.20 17.38 -5.09
CA GLU A 40 -0.20 18.66 -5.83
C GLU A 40 0.94 18.78 -6.83
N LYS A 41 2.11 18.21 -6.51
CA LYS A 41 3.30 18.29 -7.38
C LYS A 41 3.27 17.26 -8.52
N ASP A 42 2.85 16.04 -8.23
CA ASP A 42 3.08 14.87 -9.08
C ASP A 42 1.91 14.65 -10.05
N PHE A 43 0.66 14.77 -9.59
CA PHE A 43 -0.52 14.44 -10.40
C PHE A 43 -0.70 15.34 -11.64
N PRO A 44 -0.47 16.67 -11.58
CA PRO A 44 -0.59 17.51 -12.78
C PRO A 44 0.38 17.15 -13.91
N LYS A 45 1.46 16.42 -13.61
CA LYS A 45 2.50 15.99 -14.56
C LYS A 45 2.42 14.49 -14.89
N CYS A 46 1.37 13.82 -14.45
CA CYS A 46 1.20 12.39 -14.62
C CYS A 46 0.75 12.07 -16.05
N ASP A 47 1.56 11.29 -16.77
CA ASP A 47 1.27 10.86 -18.15
C ASP A 47 0.57 9.50 -18.22
N LEU A 48 0.61 8.71 -17.14
CA LEU A 48 -0.08 7.43 -16.99
C LEU A 48 -0.36 7.18 -15.50
N LEU A 49 -1.62 6.90 -15.16
CA LEU A 49 -2.00 6.46 -13.82
C LEU A 49 -2.22 4.95 -13.79
N ILE A 50 -1.49 4.23 -12.93
CA ILE A 50 -1.72 2.80 -12.69
C ILE A 50 -2.30 2.63 -11.29
N ILE A 51 -3.47 2.01 -11.20
CA ILE A 51 -4.21 1.76 -9.97
C ILE A 51 -4.22 0.26 -9.74
N LEU A 52 -3.60 -0.20 -8.64
CA LEU A 52 -3.47 -1.62 -8.31
C LEU A 52 -4.19 -1.91 -7.00
N GLY A 53 -5.06 -2.93 -6.99
CA GLY A 53 -5.55 -3.54 -5.74
C GLY A 53 -6.33 -2.63 -4.78
N SER A 54 -7.06 -1.63 -5.30
CA SER A 54 -7.85 -0.71 -4.48
C SER A 54 -9.31 -0.65 -4.94
N SER A 55 -10.23 -0.64 -3.98
CA SER A 55 -11.67 -0.39 -4.20
C SER A 55 -11.98 1.09 -4.47
N LEU A 56 -11.04 2.00 -4.18
CA LEU A 56 -11.20 3.45 -4.29
C LEU A 56 -12.41 3.99 -3.50
N THR A 57 -12.62 3.48 -2.27
CA THR A 57 -13.75 3.88 -1.41
C THR A 57 -13.39 4.87 -0.31
N VAL A 58 -12.12 4.96 0.08
CA VAL A 58 -11.67 5.79 1.22
C VAL A 58 -11.18 7.14 0.74
N GLN A 59 -11.75 8.21 1.28
CA GLN A 59 -11.34 9.59 1.02
C GLN A 59 -10.27 10.06 2.00
N PRO A 60 -9.40 11.00 1.60
CA PRO A 60 -9.31 11.66 0.30
C PRO A 60 -8.54 10.86 -0.78
N PHE A 61 -8.05 9.65 -0.47
CA PHE A 61 -7.24 8.85 -1.39
C PHE A 61 -7.96 8.56 -2.72
N ALA A 62 -9.22 8.15 -2.66
CA ALA A 62 -10.02 7.83 -3.84
C ALA A 62 -10.14 9.01 -4.82
N SER A 63 -10.12 10.25 -4.34
CA SER A 63 -10.19 11.46 -5.19
C SER A 63 -8.97 11.68 -6.09
N LEU A 64 -7.84 11.00 -5.82
CA LEU A 64 -6.60 11.18 -6.58
C LEU A 64 -6.76 10.83 -8.06
N ILE A 65 -7.64 9.88 -8.40
CA ILE A 65 -7.88 9.44 -9.78
C ILE A 65 -8.39 10.55 -10.70
N ASP A 66 -8.98 11.61 -10.12
CA ASP A 66 -9.49 12.77 -10.83
C ASP A 66 -8.50 13.94 -10.87
N ARG A 67 -7.33 13.83 -10.23
CA ARG A 67 -6.31 14.89 -10.19
C ARG A 67 -5.31 14.84 -11.33
N VAL A 68 -5.30 13.77 -12.13
CA VAL A 68 -4.46 13.65 -13.33
C VAL A 68 -5.02 14.49 -14.50
N PRO A 69 -4.20 14.89 -15.49
CA PRO A 69 -4.68 15.58 -16.68
C PRO A 69 -5.85 14.88 -17.37
N LYS A 70 -6.75 15.63 -18.01
CA LYS A 70 -7.98 15.09 -18.64
C LYS A 70 -7.73 14.03 -19.73
N VAL A 71 -6.52 13.99 -20.28
CA VAL A 71 -6.11 13.07 -21.36
C VAL A 71 -5.22 11.92 -20.88
N CYS A 72 -4.75 11.96 -19.63
CA CYS A 72 -3.82 10.97 -19.07
C CYS A 72 -4.47 9.57 -19.03
N PRO A 73 -3.95 8.55 -19.72
CA PRO A 73 -4.50 7.20 -19.61
C PRO A 73 -4.48 6.70 -18.15
N ARG A 74 -5.50 5.93 -17.77
CA ARG A 74 -5.63 5.35 -16.43
C ARG A 74 -5.88 3.85 -16.55
N LEU A 75 -5.02 3.04 -15.97
CA LEU A 75 -5.11 1.59 -15.96
C LEU A 75 -5.46 1.10 -14.56
N LEU A 76 -6.59 0.42 -14.43
CA LEU A 76 -6.96 -0.32 -13.23
C LEU A 76 -6.56 -1.79 -13.41
N ILE A 77 -5.75 -2.32 -12.50
CA ILE A 77 -5.49 -3.75 -12.34
C ILE A 77 -6.06 -4.17 -10.98
N ASN A 78 -7.21 -4.81 -11.00
CA ASN A 78 -7.90 -5.19 -9.77
C ASN A 78 -8.79 -6.41 -10.00
N ARG A 79 -9.20 -7.10 -8.94
CA ARG A 79 -10.13 -8.24 -9.07
C ARG A 79 -11.51 -7.82 -9.57
N GLU A 80 -11.92 -6.61 -9.19
CA GLU A 80 -13.22 -6.03 -9.49
C GLU A 80 -13.03 -4.60 -10.01
N ARG A 81 -14.02 -4.10 -10.73
CA ARG A 81 -14.03 -2.69 -11.14
C ARG A 81 -14.19 -1.79 -9.92
N ALA A 82 -13.52 -0.65 -9.93
CA ALA A 82 -13.50 0.30 -8.83
C ALA A 82 -13.53 1.73 -9.36
N GLY A 83 -13.84 2.70 -8.50
CA GLY A 83 -13.79 4.12 -8.83
C GLY A 83 -14.82 4.58 -9.88
N HIS A 84 -15.91 3.82 -10.05
CA HIS A 84 -16.99 4.23 -10.94
C HIS A 84 -17.56 5.60 -10.53
N ARG A 85 -18.11 6.30 -11.52
CA ARG A 85 -18.87 7.52 -11.33
C ARG A 85 -19.93 7.35 -10.26
N ASP A 86 -19.72 7.98 -9.10
CA ASP A 86 -20.82 8.26 -8.19
C ASP A 86 -21.72 9.30 -8.89
N TRP A 87 -22.95 8.90 -9.16
CA TRP A 87 -23.92 9.72 -9.88
C TRP A 87 -24.22 11.04 -9.16
N VAL A 88 -24.20 11.05 -7.82
CA VAL A 88 -24.44 12.25 -7.01
C VAL A 88 -23.28 13.23 -7.22
N MET A 89 -22.06 12.72 -7.13
CA MET A 89 -20.85 13.53 -7.29
C MET A 89 -20.71 14.05 -8.73
N ALA A 90 -21.05 13.21 -9.72
CA ALA A 90 -21.10 13.61 -11.12
C ALA A 90 -22.17 14.69 -11.37
N ALA A 91 -23.35 14.61 -10.74
CA ALA A 91 -24.40 15.62 -10.85
C ALA A 91 -23.98 16.98 -10.28
N LEU A 92 -23.15 16.97 -9.23
CA LEU A 92 -22.55 18.18 -8.65
C LEU A 92 -21.32 18.69 -9.43
N GLN A 93 -20.98 18.09 -10.57
CA GLN A 93 -19.76 18.37 -11.34
C GLN A 93 -18.46 18.18 -10.53
N MET A 94 -18.51 17.38 -9.45
CA MET A 94 -17.39 17.11 -8.57
C MET A 94 -16.85 15.71 -8.82
N GLY A 95 -15.76 15.61 -9.58
CA GLY A 95 -15.15 14.32 -9.92
C GLY A 95 -15.89 13.57 -11.03
N ARG A 96 -15.13 12.88 -11.86
CA ARG A 96 -15.66 12.12 -13.01
C ARG A 96 -15.44 10.62 -12.86
N GLY A 97 -14.72 10.18 -11.83
CA GLY A 97 -14.42 8.76 -11.64
C GLY A 97 -13.76 8.12 -12.87
N LEU A 98 -13.79 6.80 -12.90
CA LEU A 98 -13.38 5.98 -14.03
C LEU A 98 -14.60 5.62 -14.89
N ASP A 99 -14.40 5.59 -16.20
CA ASP A 99 -15.41 5.23 -17.19
C ASP A 99 -14.90 4.10 -18.08
N PHE A 100 -15.33 2.86 -17.83
CA PHE A 100 -14.84 1.70 -18.57
C PHE A 100 -15.76 1.26 -19.73
N ASP A 101 -17.02 1.71 -19.75
CA ASP A 101 -18.07 1.12 -20.59
C ASP A 101 -18.70 2.10 -21.58
N SER A 102 -18.54 3.41 -21.36
CA SER A 102 -19.07 4.40 -22.30
C SER A 102 -18.44 4.21 -23.68
N ARG A 103 -19.24 4.41 -24.73
CA ARG A 103 -18.75 4.43 -26.11
C ARG A 103 -17.73 5.55 -26.35
N ASP A 104 -17.77 6.59 -25.53
CA ASP A 104 -16.87 7.74 -25.60
C ASP A 104 -15.65 7.58 -24.68
N ASN A 105 -15.48 6.43 -24.01
CA ASN A 105 -14.28 6.16 -23.23
C ASN A 105 -13.06 6.09 -24.16
N PHE A 106 -12.05 6.91 -23.84
CA PHE A 106 -10.81 7.02 -24.61
C PHE A 106 -9.55 6.82 -23.77
N ARG A 107 -9.67 6.66 -22.44
CA ARG A 107 -8.51 6.75 -21.54
C ARG A 107 -8.50 5.78 -20.37
N ASP A 108 -9.63 5.17 -20.01
CA ASP A 108 -9.70 4.29 -18.84
C ASP A 108 -9.76 2.83 -19.26
N VAL A 109 -8.86 2.03 -18.72
CA VAL A 109 -8.75 0.60 -19.02
C VAL A 109 -8.83 -0.18 -17.72
N ALA A 110 -9.64 -1.23 -17.68
CA ALA A 110 -9.68 -2.18 -16.58
C ALA A 110 -9.15 -3.54 -17.04
N TRP A 111 -8.14 -4.04 -16.33
CA TRP A 111 -7.73 -5.43 -16.38
C TRP A 111 -8.20 -6.12 -15.09
N LEU A 112 -8.98 -7.19 -15.24
CA LEU A 112 -9.64 -7.86 -14.11
C LEU A 112 -8.96 -9.18 -13.76
N GLY A 113 -8.42 -9.28 -12.54
CA GLY A 113 -7.70 -10.44 -12.04
C GLY A 113 -6.83 -10.12 -10.82
N SER A 114 -5.85 -10.98 -10.52
CA SER A 114 -4.89 -10.67 -9.45
C SER A 114 -3.89 -9.58 -9.87
N CYS A 115 -3.44 -8.75 -8.93
CA CYS A 115 -2.45 -7.71 -9.23
C CYS A 115 -1.15 -8.31 -9.78
N ASP A 116 -0.73 -9.47 -9.27
CA ASP A 116 0.49 -10.14 -9.69
C ASP A 116 0.42 -10.59 -11.15
N GLU A 117 -0.66 -11.27 -11.55
CA GLU A 117 -0.88 -11.68 -12.94
C GLU A 117 -0.98 -10.48 -13.89
N GLY A 118 -1.69 -9.43 -13.49
CA GLY A 118 -1.84 -8.23 -14.31
C GLY A 118 -0.53 -7.47 -14.49
N CYS A 119 0.26 -7.34 -13.42
CA CYS A 119 1.59 -6.75 -13.48
C CYS A 119 2.56 -7.60 -14.30
N GLN A 120 2.50 -8.93 -14.18
CA GLN A 120 3.32 -9.83 -14.96
C GLN A 120 2.97 -9.76 -16.46
N MET A 121 1.68 -9.75 -16.80
CA MET A 121 1.22 -9.57 -18.18
C MET A 121 1.68 -8.23 -18.75
N LEU A 122 1.59 -7.14 -17.97
CA LEU A 122 2.09 -5.83 -18.39
C LEU A 122 3.61 -5.86 -18.61
N ALA A 123 4.36 -6.47 -17.69
CA ALA A 123 5.81 -6.63 -17.81
C ALA A 123 6.20 -7.47 -19.04
N ASP A 124 5.50 -8.57 -19.32
CA ASP A 124 5.74 -9.39 -20.51
C ASP A 124 5.53 -8.57 -21.80
N LYS A 125 4.49 -7.73 -21.85
CA LYS A 125 4.22 -6.83 -23.00
C LYS A 125 5.28 -5.73 -23.16
N LEU A 126 5.91 -5.31 -22.07
CA LEU A 126 6.98 -4.30 -22.06
C LEU A 126 8.38 -4.91 -22.27
N GLY A 127 8.50 -6.24 -22.33
CA GLY A 127 9.79 -6.95 -22.44
C GLY A 127 10.55 -7.09 -21.12
N TRP A 128 9.92 -6.81 -19.98
CA TRP A 128 10.49 -6.94 -18.62
C TRP A 128 10.08 -8.23 -17.91
N GLY A 129 9.38 -9.12 -18.61
CA GLY A 129 8.76 -10.30 -18.04
C GLY A 129 9.70 -11.22 -17.27
N ASP A 130 10.78 -11.66 -17.92
CA ASP A 130 11.78 -12.54 -17.33
C ASP A 130 12.58 -11.86 -16.24
N GLU A 131 12.89 -10.56 -16.42
CA GLU A 131 13.58 -9.74 -15.43
C GLU A 131 12.78 -9.65 -14.13
N LEU A 132 11.48 -9.34 -14.22
CA LEU A 132 10.59 -9.26 -13.07
C LEU A 132 10.48 -10.61 -12.34
N ARG A 133 10.28 -11.71 -13.08
CA ARG A 133 10.21 -13.06 -12.49
C ARG A 133 11.49 -13.39 -11.72
N LYS A 134 12.65 -13.14 -12.33
CA LYS A 134 13.95 -13.38 -11.69
C LYS A 134 14.11 -12.52 -10.44
N LEU A 135 13.80 -11.22 -10.52
CA LEU A 135 13.89 -10.30 -9.39
C LEU A 135 13.06 -10.78 -8.19
N VAL A 136 11.82 -11.21 -8.44
CA VAL A 136 10.92 -11.73 -7.39
C VAL A 136 11.51 -12.98 -6.73
N VAL A 137 12.04 -13.93 -7.51
CA VAL A 137 12.66 -15.15 -6.98
C VAL A 137 13.89 -14.83 -6.13
N ASP A 138 14.79 -14.00 -6.65
CA ASP A 138 16.04 -13.63 -5.97
C ASP A 138 15.75 -12.93 -4.63
N GLU A 139 14.80 -12.00 -4.61
CA GLU A 139 14.40 -11.27 -3.41
C GLU A 139 13.69 -12.16 -2.38
N HIS A 140 12.82 -13.09 -2.81
CA HIS A 140 12.23 -14.07 -1.89
C HIS A 140 13.29 -14.95 -1.23
N VAL A 141 14.28 -15.42 -2.00
CA VAL A 141 15.42 -16.18 -1.44
C VAL A 141 16.20 -15.32 -0.44
N ARG A 142 16.46 -14.06 -0.75
CA ARG A 142 17.16 -13.12 0.15
C ARG A 142 16.41 -12.92 1.47
N ILE A 143 15.10 -12.67 1.41
CA ILE A 143 14.25 -12.44 2.59
C ILE A 143 14.18 -13.71 3.46
N SER A 144 13.97 -14.89 2.88
CA SER A 144 13.91 -16.14 3.64
C SER A 144 15.24 -16.45 4.35
N LYS A 145 16.39 -16.15 3.74
CA LYS A 145 17.70 -16.26 4.41
C LYS A 145 17.81 -15.32 5.61
N GLN A 146 17.44 -14.05 5.45
CA GLN A 146 17.49 -13.06 6.52
C GLN A 146 16.57 -13.42 7.70
N GLN A 147 15.38 -13.94 7.42
CA GLN A 147 14.47 -14.44 8.46
C GLN A 147 15.06 -15.63 9.20
N ASN A 148 15.64 -16.60 8.48
CA ASN A 148 16.28 -17.76 9.10
C ASN A 148 17.48 -17.37 9.98
N GLU A 149 18.31 -16.42 9.54
CA GLU A 149 19.44 -15.91 10.32
C GLU A 149 18.98 -15.14 11.56
N THR A 150 17.93 -14.33 11.44
CA THR A 150 17.33 -13.60 12.57
C THR A 150 16.74 -14.56 13.60
N SER A 151 16.04 -15.59 13.15
CA SER A 151 15.49 -16.65 14.02
C SER A 151 16.60 -17.44 14.72
N LYS A 152 17.70 -17.78 14.02
CA LYS A 152 18.86 -18.47 14.63
C LYS A 152 19.54 -17.64 15.71
N ARG A 153 19.75 -16.33 15.47
CA ARG A 153 20.32 -15.41 16.48
C ARG A 153 19.42 -15.26 17.71
N GLN A 154 18.09 -15.32 17.55
CA GLN A 154 17.16 -15.27 18.68
C GLN A 154 17.11 -16.58 19.47
N THR A 155 17.33 -17.74 18.83
CA THR A 155 17.41 -19.03 19.52
C THR A 155 18.74 -19.28 20.25
N GLU A 156 19.82 -18.58 19.89
CA GLU A 156 21.13 -18.68 20.57
C GLU A 156 21.26 -17.78 21.83
N TYR A 157 20.40 -16.77 21.98
CA TYR A 157 20.35 -15.87 23.15
C TYR A 157 19.10 -15.96 24.08
N PRO A 158 18.54 -17.14 24.45
CA PRO A 158 17.60 -17.23 25.58
C PRO A 158 18.20 -17.60 26.96
N SER A 159 19.48 -17.98 27.11
CA SER A 159 19.96 -18.65 28.33
C SER A 159 20.73 -17.81 29.37
N GLU A 160 21.09 -16.55 29.12
CA GLU A 160 21.98 -15.82 30.05
C GLU A 160 21.32 -14.78 30.97
N LYS A 161 20.03 -14.46 30.82
CA LYS A 161 19.36 -13.45 31.66
C LYS A 161 18.39 -13.96 32.74
N LYS A 162 18.18 -15.27 32.88
CA LYS A 162 17.32 -15.82 33.96
C LYS A 162 18.06 -16.27 35.23
N ARG A 163 19.38 -16.04 35.34
CA ARG A 163 20.17 -16.46 36.52
C ARG A 163 20.62 -15.33 37.44
N ALA A 164 20.29 -14.07 37.15
CA ALA A 164 20.77 -12.92 37.95
C ALA A 164 19.71 -12.29 38.89
N GLU A 165 18.45 -12.76 38.90
CA GLU A 165 17.39 -12.18 39.75
C GLU A 165 16.92 -13.11 40.89
N SER A 166 17.67 -14.17 41.20
CA SER A 166 17.42 -15.04 42.36
C SER A 166 18.44 -14.90 43.49
N GLU A 167 19.35 -13.95 43.42
CA GLU A 167 20.30 -13.63 44.48
C GLU A 167 20.22 -12.15 44.79
N HIS A 168 19.21 -11.75 45.55
CA HIS A 168 19.26 -10.68 46.58
C HIS A 168 17.92 -10.76 47.32
N GLN A 169 17.89 -11.75 48.20
CA GLN A 169 17.04 -11.82 49.37
C GLN A 169 17.48 -10.75 50.37
#